data_AF-A0A9D3MSK2-F1
#
_entry.id   AF-A0A9D3MSK2-F1
#
_cell.length_a   1.000
_cell.length_b   1.000
_cell.length_c   1.000
_cell.angle_alpha   90.00
_cell.angle_beta   90.00
_cell.angle_gamma   90.00
#
_symmetry.space_group_name_H-M   'P 1'
#
loop_
_entity.id
_entity.type
_entity.pdbx_description
1 polymer ?
#
loop_
_entity_poly.entity_id
_entity_poly.type
_entity_poly.pdbx_seq_one_letter_code
_entity_poly.pdbx_strand_id
1 'polypeptide(L)'
;MWVQTHSSHENIYTISPVTEAHSGVYKCAAESESDPVRLNVSALPKATLTVEPKWRPLYNGETVTLSCEVDSDSNWIYSWYKDQAQMAVSQTAGHSVTGNRLNIP
;
A
#
# COMPACT_ATOMS: atom_id res chain seq x y z
N MET A 1 5.05 -19.23 -27.66
CA MET A 1 4.47 -19.50 -26.33
C MET A 1 5.58 -20.18 -25.53
N TRP A 2 6.25 -19.46 -24.65
CA TRP A 2 7.41 -20.00 -23.92
C TRP A 2 6.96 -20.38 -22.51
N VAL A 3 6.90 -21.67 -22.22
CA VAL A 3 6.78 -22.17 -20.85
C VAL A 3 8.19 -22.13 -20.25
N GLN A 4 8.40 -21.29 -19.23
CA GLN A 4 9.62 -21.34 -18.44
C GLN A 4 9.53 -22.57 -17.53
N THR A 5 10.27 -23.63 -17.85
CA THR A 5 10.44 -24.79 -16.97
C THR A 5 11.56 -24.49 -15.97
N HIS A 6 11.21 -24.23 -14.71
CA HIS A 6 12.18 -24.19 -13.61
C HIS A 6 12.39 -25.61 -13.09
N SER A 7 13.59 -26.15 -13.31
CA SER A 7 14.02 -27.41 -12.71
C SER A 7 14.92 -27.07 -11.52
N SER A 8 14.40 -27.25 -10.31
CA SER A 8 15.20 -27.24 -9.10
C SER A 8 14.87 -28.48 -8.28
N HIS A 9 15.83 -28.93 -7.48
CA HIS A 9 15.70 -30.03 -6.52
C HIS A 9 14.70 -29.73 -5.37
N GLU A 10 13.92 -28.65 -5.52
CA GLU A 10 12.86 -28.17 -4.63
C GLU A 10 11.60 -27.89 -5.45
N ASN A 11 10.45 -28.33 -4.95
CA ASN A 11 9.14 -28.21 -5.59
C ASN A 11 8.50 -26.82 -5.38
N ILE A 12 9.31 -25.78 -5.13
CA ILE A 12 8.89 -24.45 -4.71
C ILE A 12 9.37 -23.41 -5.73
N TYR A 13 8.45 -22.56 -6.17
CA TYR A 13 8.75 -21.42 -7.04
C TYR A 13 8.48 -20.10 -6.32
N THR A 14 9.53 -19.31 -6.08
CA THR A 14 9.46 -18.04 -5.35
C THR A 14 9.72 -16.88 -6.31
N ILE A 15 8.80 -15.91 -6.36
CA ILE A 15 8.93 -14.69 -7.14
C ILE A 15 9.22 -13.53 -6.19
N SER A 16 10.38 -12.89 -6.32
CA SER A 16 10.71 -11.68 -5.56
C SER A 16 11.74 -10.83 -6.30
N PRO A 17 11.46 -9.53 -6.58
CA PRO A 17 10.20 -8.82 -6.32
C PRO A 17 9.10 -9.18 -7.33
N VAL A 18 7.83 -9.04 -6.93
CA VAL A 18 6.70 -9.21 -7.84
C VAL A 18 6.46 -7.94 -8.64
N THR A 19 6.06 -8.07 -9.91
CA THR A 19 5.66 -6.98 -10.80
C THR A 19 4.41 -7.41 -11.56
N GLU A 20 3.71 -6.46 -12.17
CA GLU A 20 2.48 -6.75 -12.94
C GLU A 20 2.72 -7.75 -14.09
N ALA A 21 3.95 -7.82 -14.60
CA ALA A 21 4.36 -8.77 -15.63
C ALA A 21 4.34 -10.24 -15.17
N HIS A 22 4.32 -10.50 -13.86
CA HIS A 22 4.18 -11.85 -13.31
C HIS A 22 2.72 -12.31 -13.20
N SER A 23 1.74 -11.44 -13.50
CA SER A 23 0.34 -11.86 -13.58
C SER A 23 0.16 -12.93 -14.65
N GLY A 24 -0.58 -13.98 -14.33
CA GLY A 24 -0.70 -15.12 -15.22
C GLY A 24 -1.42 -16.32 -14.60
N VAL A 25 -1.53 -17.37 -15.39
CA VAL A 25 -2.06 -18.66 -14.95
C VAL A 25 -0.89 -19.59 -14.69
N TYR A 26 -0.81 -20.09 -13.46
CA TYR A 26 0.23 -20.98 -12.99
C TYR A 26 -0.35 -22.38 -12.77
N LYS A 27 0.45 -23.39 -13.09
CA LYS A 27 0.17 -24.81 -12.85
C LYS A 27 1.46 -25.48 -12.42
N CYS A 28 1.35 -26.53 -11.61
CA CYS A 28 2.44 -27.47 -11.42
C CYS A 28 2.10 -28.80 -12.09
N ALA A 29 3.12 -29.58 -12.41
CA ALA A 29 2.95 -30.93 -12.95
C ALA A 29 3.99 -31.84 -12.30
N ALA A 30 3.53 -33.02 -11.88
CA ALA A 30 4.38 -34.15 -11.53
C ALA A 30 4.12 -35.28 -12.54
N GLU A 31 3.44 -36.35 -12.14
CA GLU A 31 2.93 -37.37 -13.08
C GLU A 31 1.64 -36.91 -13.80
N SER A 32 0.88 -36.01 -13.19
CA SER A 32 -0.28 -35.31 -13.76
C SER A 32 -0.21 -33.81 -13.48
N GLU A 33 -0.99 -33.01 -14.22
CA GLU A 33 -1.12 -31.57 -14.01
C GLU A 33 -2.05 -31.24 -12.83
N SER A 34 -1.74 -30.15 -12.12
CA SER A 34 -2.66 -29.54 -11.16
C SER A 34 -3.76 -28.73 -11.83
N ASP A 35 -4.80 -28.40 -11.07
CA ASP A 35 -5.70 -27.32 -11.43
C ASP A 35 -4.93 -25.98 -11.53
N PRO A 36 -5.30 -25.11 -12.48
CA PRO A 36 -4.65 -23.82 -12.66
C PRO A 36 -5.04 -22.81 -11.57
N VAL A 37 -4.09 -22.00 -11.14
CA VAL A 37 -4.30 -20.82 -10.29
C VAL A 37 -3.99 -19.55 -11.07
N ARG A 38 -4.86 -18.55 -10.99
CA ARG A 38 -4.61 -17.22 -11.57
C ARG A 38 -4.00 -16.30 -10.52
N LEU A 39 -2.77 -15.86 -10.77
CA LEU A 39 -2.13 -14.80 -10.01
C LEU A 39 -2.48 -13.46 -10.67
N ASN A 40 -3.06 -12.54 -9.89
CA ASN A 40 -3.29 -11.16 -10.31
C ASN A 40 -2.41 -10.23 -9.48
N VAL A 41 -1.52 -9.52 -10.15
CA VAL A 41 -0.61 -8.54 -9.55
C VAL A 41 -0.97 -7.17 -10.11
N SER A 42 -1.34 -6.26 -9.22
CA SER A 42 -1.64 -4.87 -9.55
C SER A 42 -0.51 -3.96 -9.05
N ALA A 43 -0.32 -2.83 -9.72
CA ALA A 43 0.52 -1.76 -9.20
C ALA A 43 0.09 -1.32 -7.78
N LEU A 44 1.07 -0.85 -6.98
CA LEU A 44 0.76 -0.24 -5.68
C LEU A 44 -0.10 1.01 -5.90
N PRO A 45 -1.19 1.19 -5.13
CA PRO A 45 -2.03 2.37 -5.26
C PRO A 45 -1.28 3.62 -4.81
N LYS A 46 -1.65 4.75 -5.39
CA LYS A 46 -1.05 6.04 -5.06
C LYS A 46 -1.77 6.68 -3.87
N ALA A 47 -1.02 7.07 -2.86
CA ALA A 47 -1.53 7.88 -1.75
C ALA A 47 -1.70 9.35 -2.18
N THR A 48 -2.84 9.94 -1.84
CA THR A 48 -3.18 11.33 -2.11
C THR A 48 -3.39 12.07 -0.81
N LEU A 49 -2.60 13.11 -0.58
CA LEU A 49 -2.70 13.95 0.62
C LEU A 49 -3.56 15.19 0.33
N THR A 50 -4.55 15.42 1.17
CA THR A 50 -5.43 16.60 1.12
C THR A 50 -5.42 17.34 2.46
N VAL A 51 -5.77 18.62 2.42
CA VAL A 51 -5.80 19.49 3.60
C VAL A 51 -7.13 20.24 3.66
N GLU A 52 -7.75 20.20 4.83
CA GLU A 52 -8.95 20.94 5.18
C GLU A 52 -8.63 21.87 6.36
N PRO A 53 -9.09 23.13 6.33
CA PRO A 53 -9.81 23.73 5.22
C PRO A 53 -8.90 24.05 4.02
N LYS A 54 -9.49 24.29 2.84
CA LYS A 54 -8.75 24.58 1.59
C LYS A 54 -8.35 26.06 1.42
N TRP A 55 -8.97 26.98 2.17
CA TRP A 55 -8.65 28.40 2.08
C TRP A 55 -7.26 28.71 2.64
N ARG A 56 -6.64 29.75 2.09
CA ARG A 56 -5.31 30.23 2.49
C ARG A 56 -5.30 31.76 2.45
N PRO A 57 -4.54 32.45 3.33
CA PRO A 57 -3.71 31.89 4.39
C PRO A 57 -4.51 31.34 5.57
N LEU A 58 -3.87 30.50 6.37
CA LEU A 58 -4.40 30.06 7.66
C LEU A 58 -3.80 30.93 8.78
N TYR A 59 -4.52 31.07 9.87
CA TYR A 59 -4.17 31.93 11.00
C TYR A 59 -4.03 31.15 12.30
N ASN A 60 -3.29 31.72 13.26
CA ASN A 60 -3.09 31.09 14.56
C ASN A 60 -4.44 30.84 15.26
N GLY A 61 -4.61 29.62 15.79
CA GLY A 61 -5.83 29.16 16.45
C GLY A 61 -6.86 28.52 15.50
N GLU A 62 -6.57 28.46 14.20
CA GLU A 62 -7.36 27.66 13.27
C GLU A 62 -6.94 26.19 13.28
N THR A 63 -7.93 25.30 13.26
CA THR A 63 -7.71 23.86 13.19
C THR A 63 -7.56 23.41 11.74
N VAL A 64 -6.61 22.50 11.51
CA VAL A 64 -6.33 21.91 10.21
C VAL A 64 -6.43 20.40 10.31
N THR A 65 -7.12 19.78 9.35
CA THR A 65 -7.11 18.34 9.17
C THR A 65 -6.46 17.97 7.85
N LEU A 66 -5.45 17.11 7.92
CA LEU A 66 -4.86 16.46 6.77
C LEU A 66 -5.52 15.08 6.60
N SER A 67 -5.88 14.72 5.36
CA SER A 67 -6.42 13.40 5.04
C SER A 67 -5.59 12.74 3.95
N CYS A 68 -5.19 11.49 4.18
CA CYS A 68 -4.49 10.66 3.21
C CYS A 68 -5.46 9.63 2.64
N GLU A 69 -5.64 9.60 1.33
CA GLU A 69 -6.53 8.65 0.67
C GLU A 69 -5.73 7.75 -0.27
N VAL A 70 -6.01 6.46 -0.23
CA VAL A 70 -5.41 5.46 -1.11
C VAL A 70 -6.55 4.85 -1.92
N ASP A 71 -6.48 4.99 -3.24
CA ASP A 71 -7.50 4.44 -4.15
C ASP A 71 -7.36 2.92 -4.24
N SER A 72 -7.94 2.22 -3.27
CA SER A 72 -7.97 0.76 -3.21
C SER A 72 -8.96 0.27 -2.16
N ASP A 73 -9.46 -0.95 -2.33
CA ASP A 73 -10.34 -1.63 -1.38
C ASP A 73 -9.61 -2.30 -0.20
N SER A 74 -8.30 -2.03 -0.04
CA SER A 74 -7.46 -2.68 0.98
C SER A 74 -7.27 -1.81 2.22
N ASN A 75 -7.09 -2.45 3.38
CA ASN A 75 -6.80 -1.77 4.65
C ASN A 75 -5.31 -1.36 4.71
N TRP A 76 -5.02 -0.08 4.49
CA TRP A 76 -3.66 0.45 4.57
C TRP A 76 -3.30 0.95 5.96
N ILE A 77 -2.02 0.78 6.31
CA ILE A 77 -1.41 1.40 7.49
C ILE A 77 -0.85 2.75 7.07
N TYR A 78 -1.32 3.82 7.72
CA TYR A 78 -0.91 5.18 7.42
C TYR A 78 0.19 5.62 8.40
N SER A 79 1.28 6.14 7.84
CA SER A 79 2.35 6.79 8.61
C SER A 79 2.42 8.26 8.22
N TRP A 80 2.47 9.13 9.25
CA TRP A 80 2.50 10.58 9.07
C TRP A 80 3.91 11.11 9.31
N TYR A 81 4.34 12.06 8.47
CA TYR A 81 5.66 12.66 8.53
C TYR A 81 5.56 14.17 8.47
N LYS A 82 6.34 14.85 9.32
CA LYS A 82 6.56 16.29 9.29
C LYS A 82 8.06 16.53 9.28
N ASP A 83 8.56 17.31 8.32
CA ASP A 83 9.98 17.64 8.18
C ASP A 83 10.89 16.40 8.22
N GLN A 84 10.49 15.34 7.49
CA GLN A 84 11.15 14.02 7.44
C GLN A 84 11.11 13.20 8.74
N ALA A 85 10.62 13.77 9.85
CA ALA A 85 10.42 13.05 11.10
C ALA A 85 9.06 12.34 11.09
N GLN A 86 9.05 11.05 11.42
CA GLN A 86 7.81 10.30 11.63
C GLN A 86 7.10 10.85 12.86
N MET A 87 5.83 11.21 12.70
CA MET A 87 5.00 11.66 13.81
C MET A 87 4.63 10.46 14.67
N ALA A 88 4.80 10.57 15.99
CA ALA A 88 4.32 9.55 16.91
C ALA A 88 2.79 9.52 16.86
N VAL A 89 2.20 8.32 16.86
CA VAL A 89 0.73 8.11 16.95
C VAL A 89 0.20 8.49 18.35
N SER A 90 1.00 9.17 19.18
CA SER A 90 0.59 9.55 20.53
C SER A 90 -0.35 10.75 20.48
N GLN A 91 -1.43 10.68 21.25
CA GLN A 91 -2.36 11.77 21.55
C GLN A 91 -1.67 12.83 22.44
N THR A 92 -0.48 13.27 22.05
CA THR A 92 0.23 14.33 22.75
C THR A 92 -0.38 15.69 22.42
N ALA A 93 -0.21 16.64 23.33
CA ALA A 93 -1.05 17.82 23.60
C ALA A 93 -1.26 18.86 22.47
N GLY A 94 -1.11 18.51 21.20
CA GLY A 94 -1.34 19.40 20.08
C GLY A 94 -1.53 18.73 18.71
N HIS A 95 -1.75 17.42 18.61
CA HIS A 95 -2.26 16.79 17.38
C HIS A 95 -2.87 15.42 17.67
N SER A 96 -3.79 14.96 16.82
CA SER A 96 -4.35 13.61 16.90
C SER A 96 -4.28 12.90 15.55
N VAL A 97 -3.80 11.65 15.56
CA VAL A 97 -3.76 10.77 14.39
C VAL A 97 -4.86 9.72 14.55
N THR A 98 -5.73 9.59 13.54
CA THR A 98 -6.78 8.57 13.50
C THR A 98 -6.81 7.95 12.11
N GLY A 99 -6.06 6.86 11.95
CA GLY A 99 -5.89 6.18 10.68
C GLY A 99 -5.40 7.13 9.59
N ASN A 100 -6.27 7.39 8.62
CA ASN A 100 -5.98 8.18 7.45
C ASN A 100 -6.14 9.70 7.66
N ARG A 101 -6.46 10.16 8.89
CA ARG A 101 -6.59 11.58 9.24
C ARG A 101 -5.56 12.00 10.29
N LEU A 102 -4.99 13.19 10.11
CA LEU A 102 -4.15 13.90 11.08
C LEU A 102 -4.79 15.25 11.37
N ASN A 103 -5.15 15.49 12.62
CA ASN A 103 -5.75 16.74 13.07
C ASN A 103 -4.75 17.57 13.88
N ILE A 104 -4.65 18.86 13.56
CA ILE A 104 -3.77 19.84 14.19
C ILE A 104 -4.68 20.97 14.68
N PRO A 105 -4.91 21.10 16.00
CA PRO A 105 -5.73 22.14 16.61
C PRO A 105 -5.10 23.53 16.55
#